data_AF-A0A820NFQ2-F1
#
_entry.id   AF-A0A820NFQ2-F1
#
_cell.length_a   1.000
_cell.length_b   1.000
_cell.length_c   1.000
_cell.angle_alpha   90.00
_cell.angle_beta   90.00
_cell.angle_gamma   90.00
#
_symmetry.space_group_name_H-M   'P 1'
#
loop_
_entity.id
_entity.type
_entity.pdbx_description
1 polymer ?
#
loop_
_entity_poly.entity_id
_entity_poly.type
_entity_poly.pdbx_seq_one_letter_code
_entity_poly.pdbx_strand_id
1 'polypeptide(L)'
;LVKNCSALVHRNLEIRLFTNPNGVTGNNNDWPIRFILSSYYHTYGDLGIPNGKSSCDLCTVMCETCRKSVPSIKAHEPMACAYVGNGYTRTHRDIPVINAMRAWMKLTAISRASLDIGHCT
;
A
#
# COMPACT_ATOMS: atom_id res chain seq x y z
N LEU A 1 -3.40 -4.12 3.65
CA LEU A 1 -4.00 -5.18 2.83
C LEU A 1 -5.00 -5.94 3.68
N VAL A 2 -6.28 -5.79 3.33
CA VAL A 2 -7.38 -6.54 3.94
C VAL A 2 -7.02 -8.03 3.95
N LYS A 3 -7.41 -8.73 5.01
CA LYS A 3 -7.20 -10.18 5.12
C LYS A 3 -7.67 -10.87 3.83
N ASN A 4 -6.82 -11.75 3.28
CA ASN A 4 -7.04 -12.47 2.02
C ASN A 4 -7.01 -11.62 0.73
N CYS A 5 -6.57 -10.36 0.77
CA CYS A 5 -6.28 -9.59 -0.44
C CYS A 5 -4.81 -9.79 -0.83
N SER A 6 -4.54 -10.25 -2.06
CA SER A 6 -3.18 -10.41 -2.56
C SER A 6 -2.59 -9.08 -3.00
N ALA A 7 -1.25 -8.99 -3.02
CA ALA A 7 -0.55 -7.82 -3.55
C ALA A 7 -0.97 -7.49 -4.99
N LEU A 8 -1.19 -8.52 -5.82
CA LEU A 8 -1.63 -8.35 -7.21
C LEU A 8 -3.03 -7.73 -7.30
N VAL A 9 -3.98 -8.22 -6.49
CA VAL A 9 -5.35 -7.68 -6.48
C VAL A 9 -5.34 -6.21 -6.05
N HIS A 10 -4.56 -5.88 -5.02
CA HIS A 10 -4.42 -4.50 -4.54
C HIS A 10 -3.73 -3.61 -5.57
N ARG A 11 -2.65 -4.09 -6.23
CA ARG A 11 -1.99 -3.36 -7.33
C ARG A 11 -2.98 -3.05 -8.45
N ASN A 12 -3.81 -4.00 -8.85
CA ASN A 12 -4.78 -3.80 -9.92
C ASN A 12 -5.87 -2.79 -9.53
N LEU A 13 -6.29 -2.77 -8.26
CA LEU A 13 -7.20 -1.75 -7.74
C LEU A 13 -6.56 -0.36 -7.87
N GLU A 14 -5.32 -0.20 -7.41
CA GLU A 14 -4.58 1.07 -7.46
C GLU A 14 -4.39 1.57 -8.90
N ILE A 15 -4.02 0.69 -9.83
CA ILE A 15 -3.94 1.03 -11.26
C ILE A 15 -5.30 1.50 -11.78
N ARG A 16 -6.37 0.78 -11.43
CA ARG A 16 -7.74 1.10 -11.87
C ARG A 16 -8.19 2.49 -11.41
N LEU A 17 -7.76 2.95 -10.22
CA LEU A 17 -8.06 4.31 -9.75
C LEU A 17 -7.54 5.40 -10.71
N PHE A 18 -6.51 5.11 -11.51
CA PHE A 18 -5.92 6.05 -12.47
C PHE A 18 -6.32 5.79 -13.92
N THR A 19 -6.73 4.56 -14.27
CA THR A 19 -7.10 4.20 -15.65
C THR A 19 -8.61 4.21 -15.90
N ASN A 20 -9.42 3.72 -14.96
CA ASN A 20 -10.87 3.64 -15.08
C ASN A 20 -11.52 3.50 -13.69
N PRO A 21 -11.55 4.59 -12.90
CA PRO A 21 -12.11 4.55 -11.55
C PRO A 21 -13.61 4.23 -11.60
N ASN A 22 -14.12 3.63 -10.53
CA ASN A 22 -15.55 3.32 -10.47
C ASN A 22 -16.36 4.61 -10.36
N GLY A 23 -17.49 4.68 -11.07
CA GLY A 23 -18.39 5.83 -11.00
C GLY A 23 -18.00 7.01 -11.89
N VAL A 24 -17.02 6.86 -12.79
CA VAL A 24 -16.76 7.85 -13.86
C VAL A 24 -17.27 7.36 -15.21
N THR A 25 -17.77 8.30 -16.00
CA THR A 25 -18.13 8.12 -17.41
C THR A 25 -16.94 8.44 -18.33
N GLY A 26 -16.07 9.37 -17.92
CA GLY A 26 -14.89 9.79 -18.68
C GLY A 26 -13.67 10.02 -17.81
N ASN A 27 -12.66 9.15 -17.89
CA ASN A 27 -11.46 9.21 -17.04
C ASN A 27 -10.65 10.53 -17.14
N ASN A 28 -10.74 11.25 -18.27
CA ASN A 28 -10.08 12.54 -18.46
C ASN A 28 -10.92 13.75 -18.01
N ASN A 29 -12.24 13.59 -17.98
CA ASN A 29 -13.17 14.71 -17.84
C ASN A 29 -13.86 14.69 -16.47
N ASP A 30 -14.00 13.51 -15.90
CA ASP A 30 -14.47 13.32 -14.54
C ASP A 30 -13.24 13.34 -13.63
N TRP A 31 -13.28 14.22 -12.64
CA TRP A 31 -12.20 14.44 -11.69
C TRP A 31 -12.55 13.79 -10.35
N PRO A 32 -12.69 12.44 -10.27
CA PRO A 32 -12.90 11.81 -8.99
C PRO A 32 -11.65 12.04 -8.14
N ILE A 33 -11.83 12.08 -6.83
CA ILE A 33 -10.69 12.11 -5.91
C ILE A 33 -9.93 10.78 -6.06
N ARG A 34 -8.63 10.86 -6.35
CA ARG A 34 -7.75 9.69 -6.56
C ARG A 34 -6.68 9.68 -5.47
N PHE A 35 -6.53 8.54 -4.81
CA PHE A 35 -5.53 8.33 -3.78
C PHE A 35 -4.69 7.11 -4.11
N ILE A 36 -3.41 7.15 -3.75
CA ILE A 36 -2.59 5.95 -3.62
C ILE A 36 -2.79 5.43 -2.20
N LEU A 37 -3.27 4.20 -2.06
CA LEU A 37 -3.62 3.61 -0.78
C LEU A 37 -2.45 2.80 -0.22
N SER A 38 -1.51 3.48 0.43
CA SER A 38 -0.50 2.79 1.24
C SER A 38 -1.15 2.25 2.52
N SER A 39 -1.10 0.94 2.70
CA SER A 39 -1.72 0.18 3.79
C SER A 39 -0.66 -0.66 4.49
N TYR A 40 -1.05 -1.68 5.26
CA TYR A 40 -0.14 -2.65 5.87
C TYR A 40 -0.76 -4.04 5.88
N TYR A 41 0.05 -5.09 5.83
CA TYR A 41 -0.41 -6.47 5.90
C TYR A 41 -0.83 -6.85 7.33
N HIS A 42 -1.98 -7.53 7.45
CA HIS A 42 -2.40 -8.16 8.71
C HIS A 42 -1.74 -9.55 8.85
N THR A 43 -0.40 -9.58 8.97
CA THR A 43 0.38 -10.83 9.00
C THR A 43 0.38 -11.54 10.35
N TYR A 44 -0.01 -10.86 11.43
CA TYR A 44 0.01 -11.43 12.77
C TYR A 44 -1.29 -12.18 13.10
N GLY A 45 -2.32 -12.11 12.26
CA GLY A 45 -3.63 -12.72 12.55
C GLY A 45 -4.57 -11.79 13.31
N ASP A 46 -4.13 -10.56 13.56
CA ASP A 46 -4.80 -9.54 14.36
C ASP A 46 -5.05 -8.28 13.52
N LEU A 47 -5.94 -7.41 13.99
CA LEU A 47 -6.25 -6.12 13.37
C LEU A 47 -5.28 -4.99 13.79
N GLY A 48 -4.14 -5.35 14.40
CA GLY A 48 -3.17 -4.39 14.90
C GLY A 48 -2.44 -3.62 13.80
N ILE A 49 -2.04 -2.39 14.13
CA ILE A 49 -1.30 -1.48 13.26
C ILE A 49 0.19 -1.57 13.63
N PRO A 50 1.13 -1.68 12.68
CA PRO A 50 2.56 -1.76 12.96
C PRO A 50 3.19 -0.41 13.34
N ASN A 51 2.56 0.30 14.27
CA ASN A 51 3.01 1.59 14.82
C ASN A 51 3.64 1.46 16.22
N GLY A 52 3.78 0.24 16.73
CA GLY A 52 4.31 -0.04 18.08
C GLY A 52 3.34 0.23 19.23
N LYS A 53 2.08 0.61 18.95
CA LYS A 53 1.03 0.78 19.95
C LYS A 53 0.09 -0.42 20.05
N SER A 54 0.08 -1.28 19.03
CA SER A 54 -0.64 -2.56 19.05
C SER A 54 0.20 -3.67 19.72
N SER A 55 0.80 -3.40 20.89
CA SER A 55 1.48 -4.41 21.69
C SER A 55 0.62 -4.82 22.89
N CYS A 56 0.54 -6.13 23.17
CA CYS A 56 -0.11 -6.63 24.38
C CYS A 56 0.57 -6.14 25.66
N ASP A 57 1.87 -5.81 25.62
CA ASP A 57 2.60 -5.24 26.76
C ASP A 57 2.10 -3.83 27.12
N LEU A 58 1.46 -3.14 26.18
CA LEU A 58 0.88 -1.81 26.37
C LEU A 58 -0.60 -1.86 26.72
N CYS A 59 -1.19 -3.05 26.86
CA CYS A 59 -2.60 -3.19 27.15
C CYS A 59 -2.94 -2.78 28.58
N THR A 60 -4.07 -2.08 28.75
CA THR A 60 -4.54 -1.61 30.06
C THR A 60 -5.98 -1.99 30.42
N VAL A 61 -6.78 -2.51 29.48
CA VAL A 61 -8.23 -2.73 29.68
C VAL A 61 -8.65 -4.19 29.48
N MET A 62 -8.47 -4.74 28.27
CA MET A 62 -8.89 -6.11 27.92
C MET A 62 -7.69 -6.97 27.52
N CYS A 63 -6.77 -7.20 28.46
CA CYS A 63 -5.47 -7.79 28.13
C CYS A 63 -5.50 -9.30 28.00
N GLU A 64 -6.44 -9.96 28.67
CA GLU A 64 -6.69 -11.40 28.56
C GLU A 64 -7.09 -11.83 27.15
N THR A 65 -7.68 -10.92 26.35
CA THR A 65 -8.04 -11.18 24.95
C THR A 65 -6.94 -10.79 23.97
N CYS A 66 -5.86 -10.14 24.44
CA CYS A 66 -4.73 -9.77 23.61
C CYS A 66 -3.86 -11.01 23.34
N ARG A 67 -3.98 -11.57 22.13
CA ARG A 67 -3.30 -12.82 21.79
C ARG A 67 -1.92 -12.60 21.18
N LYS A 68 -1.69 -11.46 20.54
CA LYS A 68 -0.48 -11.18 19.76
C LYS A 68 -0.18 -9.69 19.68
N SER A 69 1.11 -9.38 19.82
CA SER A 69 1.65 -8.03 19.64
C SER A 69 2.06 -7.80 18.19
N VAL A 70 1.76 -6.62 17.67
CA VAL A 70 2.26 -6.13 16.38
C VAL A 70 3.41 -5.16 16.65
N PRO A 71 4.66 -5.50 16.26
CA PRO A 71 5.80 -4.64 16.49
C PRO A 71 5.71 -3.37 15.64
N SER A 72 6.45 -2.34 16.06
CA SER A 72 6.66 -1.14 15.23
C SER A 72 7.45 -1.50 13.97
N ILE A 73 6.98 -1.04 12.82
CA ILE A 73 7.67 -1.20 11.53
C ILE A 73 7.79 0.18 10.90
N LYS A 74 8.97 0.51 10.35
CA LYS A 74 9.14 1.79 9.64
C LYS A 74 8.29 1.79 8.36
N ALA A 75 7.39 2.76 8.26
CA ALA A 75 6.58 2.96 7.05
C ALA A 75 7.46 3.34 5.84
N HIS A 76 8.41 4.26 6.05
CA HIS A 76 9.38 4.65 5.03
C HIS A 76 10.67 3.82 5.15
N GLU A 77 11.08 3.22 4.04
CA GLU A 77 12.33 2.49 3.90
C GLU A 77 12.91 2.78 2.50
N PRO A 78 14.09 3.43 2.40
CA PRO A 78 14.60 3.95 1.13
C PRO A 78 14.78 2.89 0.03
N MET A 79 15.19 1.68 0.40
CA MET A 79 15.49 0.59 -0.51
C MET A 79 14.36 -0.44 -0.62
N ALA A 80 13.21 -0.20 0.00
CA ALA A 80 12.14 -1.19 -0.01
C ALA A 80 11.40 -1.21 -1.34
N CYS A 81 11.02 -2.41 -1.78
CA CYS A 81 10.16 -2.60 -2.92
C CYS A 81 8.68 -2.44 -2.54
N ALA A 82 7.82 -2.28 -3.54
CA ALA A 82 6.39 -2.37 -3.32
C ALA A 82 6.02 -3.80 -2.91
N TYR A 83 5.08 -3.93 -1.97
CA TYR A 83 4.49 -5.22 -1.59
C TYR A 83 5.47 -6.30 -1.08
N VAL A 84 6.62 -5.94 -0.50
CA VAL A 84 7.56 -6.90 0.09
C VAL A 84 7.51 -6.92 1.62
N GLY A 85 7.78 -8.11 2.17
CA GLY A 85 7.93 -8.35 3.60
C GLY A 85 6.62 -8.34 4.38
N ASN A 86 6.74 -8.17 5.70
CA ASN A 86 5.64 -8.00 6.63
C ASN A 86 5.59 -6.52 7.07
N GLY A 87 4.42 -5.88 7.03
CA GLY A 87 4.28 -4.47 7.39
C GLY A 87 3.63 -3.64 6.29
N TYR A 88 4.17 -2.46 5.98
CA TYR A 88 3.51 -1.49 5.08
C TYR A 88 3.58 -1.88 3.60
N THR A 89 2.45 -1.70 2.89
CA THR A 89 2.39 -1.78 1.43
C THR A 89 2.90 -0.48 0.84
N ARG A 90 4.07 -0.54 0.22
CA ARG A 90 4.73 0.64 -0.35
C ARG A 90 4.29 0.86 -1.79
N THR A 91 2.98 1.07 -1.99
CA THR A 91 2.33 1.21 -3.30
C THR A 91 2.91 2.34 -4.14
N HIS A 92 3.40 3.39 -3.49
CA HIS A 92 4.12 4.50 -4.11
C HIS A 92 5.49 4.11 -4.71
N ARG A 93 5.92 2.86 -4.60
CA ARG A 93 7.14 2.30 -5.21
C ARG A 93 6.85 1.26 -6.29
N ASP A 94 5.59 1.12 -6.68
CA ASP A 94 5.15 0.16 -7.68
C ASP A 94 5.11 0.80 -9.07
N ILE A 95 6.02 0.42 -9.97
CA ILE A 95 6.13 1.04 -11.31
C ILE A 95 4.81 1.00 -12.09
N PRO A 96 4.08 -0.13 -12.15
CA PRO A 96 2.75 -0.14 -12.78
C PRO A 96 1.79 0.92 -12.22
N VAL A 97 1.69 1.06 -10.89
CA VAL A 97 0.83 2.08 -10.26
C VAL A 97 1.33 3.50 -10.57
N ILE A 98 2.63 3.74 -10.44
CA ILE A 98 3.23 5.04 -10.72
C ILE A 98 3.00 5.45 -12.18
N ASN A 99 3.19 4.53 -13.13
CA ASN A 99 2.97 4.81 -14.54
C ASN A 99 1.49 5.02 -14.87
N ALA A 100 0.57 4.36 -14.17
CA ALA A 100 -0.87 4.64 -14.29
C ALA A 100 -1.19 6.08 -13.83
N MET A 101 -0.65 6.50 -12.68
CA MET A 101 -0.77 7.88 -12.17
C MET A 101 -0.17 8.90 -13.16
N ARG A 102 1.03 8.63 -13.68
CA ARG A 102 1.70 9.50 -14.64
C ARG A 102 0.93 9.63 -15.95
N ALA A 103 0.40 8.53 -16.48
CA ALA A 103 -0.41 8.53 -17.70
C ALA A 103 -1.68 9.37 -17.54
N TRP A 104 -2.35 9.28 -16.38
CA TRP A 104 -3.48 10.15 -16.05
C TRP A 104 -3.07 11.64 -16.07
N MET A 105 -1.92 11.96 -15.47
CA MET A 105 -1.31 13.30 -15.47
C MET A 105 -0.68 13.74 -16.81
N LYS A 106 -0.80 12.95 -17.89
CA LYS A 106 -0.18 13.22 -19.21
C LYS A 106 1.34 13.30 -19.18
N LEU A 107 1.97 12.55 -18.28
CA LEU A 107 3.42 12.44 -18.16
C LEU A 107 3.91 11.13 -18.80
N THR A 108 5.15 11.14 -19.30
CA THR A 108 5.81 9.97 -19.87
C THR A 108 6.02 8.87 -18.83
N ALA A 109 5.92 7.61 -19.22
CA ALA A 109 6.22 6.49 -18.34
C ALA A 109 7.69 6.49 -17.88
N ILE A 110 7.94 5.95 -16.70
CA ILE A 110 9.26 5.84 -16.08
C ILE A 110 9.60 4.39 -15.74
N SER A 111 10.88 4.16 -15.46
CA SER A 111 11.44 2.85 -15.12
C SER A 111 11.89 2.78 -13.66
N ARG A 112 12.10 1.56 -13.16
CA ARG A 112 12.64 1.32 -11.81
C ARG A 112 13.98 2.03 -11.58
N ALA A 113 14.84 2.09 -12.60
CA ALA A 113 16.15 2.73 -12.53
C ALA A 113 16.05 4.23 -12.24
N SER A 114 15.03 4.92 -12.78
CA SER A 114 14.83 6.35 -12.54
C SER A 114 14.34 6.71 -11.14
N LEU A 115 14.01 5.70 -10.32
CA LEU A 115 13.48 5.85 -8.96
C LEU A 115 14.40 5.18 -7.91
N ASP A 116 15.63 4.81 -8.28
CA ASP A 116 16.57 4.10 -7.41
C ASP A 116 16.01 2.81 -6.77
N ILE A 117 15.09 2.15 -7.47
CA ILE A 117 14.48 0.86 -7.08
C ILE A 117 14.74 -0.22 -8.14
N GLY A 118 15.86 -0.11 -8.85
CA GLY A 118 16.25 -1.04 -9.93
C GLY A 118 16.34 -2.50 -9.49
N HIS A 119 16.61 -2.76 -8.21
CA HIS A 119 16.67 -4.09 -7.61
C HIS A 119 15.30 -4.72 -7.33
N CYS A 120 14.21 -3.97 -7.48
CA CYS A 120 12.86 -4.48 -7.24
C CYS A 120 12.32 -5.25 -8.45
N THR A 121 11.70 -6.41 -8.22
CA THR A 121 11.05 -7.24 -9.25
C THR A 121 9.55 -6.97 -9.32
#